data_AF-A0A834HVE8-F1
#
_entry.id   AF-A0A834HVE8-F1
#
_cell.length_a   1.000
_cell.length_b   1.000
_cell.length_c   1.000
_cell.angle_alpha   90.00
_cell.angle_beta   90.00
_cell.angle_gamma   90.00
#
_symmetry.space_group_name_H-M   'P 1'
#
loop_
_entity.id
_entity.type
_entity.pdbx_description
1 polymer ?
#
loop_
_entity_poly.entity_id
_entity_poly.type
_entity_poly.pdbx_seq_one_letter_code
_entity_poly.pdbx_strand_id
1 'polypeptide(L)'
;MASTSATLSWASTSWLNSHNPTKSTNQTTSAFVVVAQKKVRKIRKIILKEDVADLGTKGDLLEVKPGYFRNYLLPMGMAQIVTPRLIKEMRMEVERIEAEKRRVKEEAEQLALMFQTVGAFKVKRKTAKGKQIFGSVTSQDLVDIIKVQLQRDVDKKIITLPEIRETGAYLAELKLHPEVTAQIRLNVYGN
;
A
#
# COMPACT_ATOMS: atom_id res chain seq x y z
N MET A 1 12.51 102.17 -2.36
CA MET A 1 13.66 102.92 -2.92
C MET A 1 14.46 101.95 -3.78
N ALA A 2 14.45 102.18 -5.10
CA ALA A 2 15.40 101.75 -6.15
C ALA A 2 15.75 100.24 -6.28
N SER A 3 15.30 99.50 -7.31
CA SER A 3 15.72 99.49 -8.73
C SER A 3 17.11 98.87 -8.96
N THR A 4 17.18 97.60 -9.37
CA THR A 4 17.49 97.09 -10.74
C THR A 4 18.95 97.21 -11.23
N SER A 5 19.53 96.04 -11.53
CA SER A 5 20.37 95.65 -12.68
C SER A 5 21.71 96.35 -13.01
N ALA A 6 22.76 95.53 -13.18
CA ALA A 6 23.81 95.64 -14.22
C ALA A 6 24.50 94.26 -14.32
N THR A 7 24.29 93.45 -15.36
CA THR A 7 24.94 93.41 -16.70
C THR A 7 26.45 93.11 -16.67
N LEU A 8 26.85 92.07 -17.42
CA LEU A 8 28.11 91.88 -18.19
C LEU A 8 27.98 90.48 -18.85
N SER A 9 27.52 90.38 -20.11
CA SER A 9 28.21 90.60 -21.39
C SER A 9 28.94 89.34 -21.91
N TRP A 10 28.72 89.13 -23.21
CA TRP A 10 28.95 87.96 -24.04
C TRP A 10 30.41 87.55 -24.22
N ALA A 11 30.63 86.25 -24.40
CA ALA A 11 31.69 85.74 -25.26
C ALA A 11 31.08 84.78 -26.29
N SER A 12 31.11 85.23 -27.53
CA SER A 12 30.73 84.50 -28.73
C SER A 12 31.78 83.45 -29.06
N THR A 13 31.37 82.24 -29.40
CA THR A 13 32.18 81.40 -30.30
C THR A 13 31.27 80.53 -31.15
N SER A 14 31.01 81.04 -32.35
CA SER A 14 30.45 80.32 -33.48
C SER A 14 31.47 79.28 -33.97
N TRP A 15 31.14 78.00 -33.88
CA TRP A 15 31.81 76.95 -34.64
C TRP A 15 30.78 76.35 -35.59
N LEU A 16 30.87 76.78 -36.85
CA LEU A 16 30.19 76.13 -37.95
C LEU A 16 30.85 74.79 -38.27
N ASN A 17 30.01 73.86 -38.74
CA ASN A 17 30.30 72.82 -39.73
C ASN A 17 30.89 71.48 -39.23
N SER A 18 30.04 70.45 -39.12
CA SER A 18 29.85 69.50 -40.23
C SER A 18 28.64 68.61 -39.94
N HIS A 19 27.68 68.58 -40.87
CA HIS A 19 26.65 67.54 -40.86
C HIS A 19 27.28 66.28 -41.43
N ASN A 20 27.58 65.32 -40.57
CA ASN A 20 27.92 63.97 -41.00
C ASN A 20 26.61 63.18 -41.01
N PRO A 21 26.06 62.77 -42.18
CA PRO A 21 24.92 61.88 -42.19
C PRO A 21 25.39 60.54 -41.62
N THR A 22 24.94 60.23 -40.41
CA THR A 22 25.14 58.91 -39.80
C THR A 22 24.57 57.88 -40.76
N LYS A 23 25.44 57.11 -41.41
CA LYS A 23 25.04 55.93 -42.18
C LYS A 23 24.29 55.01 -41.21
N SER A 24 22.98 54.93 -41.41
CA SER A 24 22.10 53.96 -40.77
C SER A 24 22.65 52.56 -41.04
N THR A 25 23.30 51.97 -40.05
CA THR A 25 23.58 50.54 -40.03
C THR A 25 22.23 49.83 -40.09
N ASN A 26 21.90 49.24 -41.24
CA ASN A 26 20.75 48.34 -41.39
C ASN A 26 20.97 47.16 -40.44
N GLN A 27 20.48 47.30 -39.22
CA GLN A 27 20.18 46.18 -38.37
C GLN A 27 19.09 45.42 -39.08
N THR A 28 19.44 44.30 -39.72
CA THR A 28 18.48 43.31 -40.15
C THR A 28 17.76 42.83 -38.90
N THR A 29 16.70 43.52 -38.51
CA THR A 29 15.77 43.05 -37.50
C THR A 29 15.15 41.80 -38.07
N SER A 30 15.75 40.63 -37.78
CA SER A 30 15.08 39.36 -37.99
C SER A 30 13.79 39.43 -37.20
N ALA A 31 12.68 39.63 -37.89
CA ALA A 31 11.37 39.68 -37.26
C ALA A 31 11.18 38.36 -36.52
N PHE A 32 11.19 38.39 -35.19
CA PHE A 32 10.78 37.25 -34.39
C PHE A 32 9.32 36.98 -34.74
N VAL A 33 9.07 35.95 -35.55
CA VAL A 33 7.70 35.50 -35.83
C VAL A 33 7.17 34.88 -34.55
N VAL A 34 6.38 35.64 -33.81
CA VAL A 34 5.67 35.14 -32.63
C VAL A 34 4.52 34.25 -33.13
N VAL A 35 4.80 32.96 -33.28
CA VAL A 35 3.76 31.96 -33.54
C VAL A 35 3.10 31.59 -32.22
N ALA A 36 1.80 31.86 -32.11
CA ALA A 36 1.02 31.40 -30.97
C ALA A 36 1.01 29.87 -30.92
N GLN A 37 1.63 29.29 -29.90
CA GLN A 37 1.59 27.85 -29.69
C GLN A 37 0.24 27.43 -29.10
N LYS A 38 -0.31 26.33 -29.60
CA LYS A 38 -1.54 25.72 -29.08
C LYS A 38 -1.35 25.33 -27.61
N LYS A 39 -2.30 25.72 -26.75
CA LYS A 39 -2.28 25.45 -25.31
C LYS A 39 -2.33 23.94 -25.01
N VAL A 40 -1.28 23.40 -24.41
CA VAL A 40 -1.21 22.00 -23.94
C VAL A 40 -1.67 21.90 -22.48
N ARG A 41 -2.51 20.91 -22.17
CA ARG A 41 -2.89 20.59 -20.79
C ARG A 41 -1.73 19.86 -20.10
N LYS A 42 -1.20 20.44 -19.02
CA LYS A 42 -0.19 19.78 -18.19
C LYS A 42 -0.87 18.74 -17.30
N ILE A 43 -0.25 17.58 -17.18
CA ILE A 43 -0.72 16.44 -16.38
C ILE A 43 0.44 15.99 -15.47
N ARG A 44 0.12 15.46 -14.29
CA ARG A 44 1.09 14.95 -13.31
C ARG A 44 0.66 13.57 -12.84
N LYS A 45 1.60 12.62 -12.90
CA LYS A 45 1.45 11.28 -12.33
C LYS A 45 1.66 11.34 -10.82
N ILE A 46 0.65 10.91 -10.09
CA ILE A 46 0.63 10.88 -8.63
C ILE A 46 0.23 9.49 -8.16
N ILE A 47 0.58 9.21 -6.92
CA ILE A 47 0.07 8.05 -6.20
C ILE A 47 -0.70 8.54 -4.98
N LEU A 48 -1.88 7.98 -4.77
CA LEU A 48 -2.69 8.29 -3.59
C LEU A 48 -2.14 7.54 -2.36
N LYS A 49 -2.01 8.25 -1.24
CA LYS A 49 -1.62 7.70 0.06
C LYS A 49 -2.83 7.36 0.92
N GLU A 50 -3.97 7.97 0.61
CA GLU A 50 -5.24 7.84 1.32
C GLU A 50 -6.37 7.73 0.31
N ASP A 51 -7.51 7.19 0.74
CA ASP A 51 -8.70 7.11 -0.08
C ASP A 51 -9.27 8.53 -0.26
N VAL A 52 -9.49 8.94 -1.51
CA VAL A 52 -10.03 10.26 -1.83
C VAL A 52 -11.32 10.06 -2.62
N ALA A 53 -12.41 10.60 -2.06
CA ALA A 53 -13.70 10.62 -2.75
C ALA A 53 -13.54 11.22 -4.15
N ASP A 54 -14.18 10.60 -5.13
CA ASP A 54 -14.17 10.97 -6.56
C ASP A 54 -12.83 10.82 -7.33
N LEU A 55 -11.75 10.39 -6.67
CA LEU A 55 -10.49 10.07 -7.35
C LEU A 55 -10.16 8.59 -7.36
N GLY A 56 -10.17 7.94 -6.20
CA GLY A 56 -9.72 6.56 -6.09
C GLY A 56 -9.30 6.15 -4.68
N THR A 57 -8.75 4.95 -4.62
CA THR A 57 -8.29 4.31 -3.40
C THR A 57 -6.80 4.52 -3.17
N LYS A 58 -6.37 4.32 -1.92
CA LYS A 58 -4.98 4.34 -1.51
C LYS A 58 -4.15 3.37 -2.34
N GLY A 59 -3.05 3.88 -2.90
CA GLY A 59 -2.12 3.11 -3.73
C GLY A 59 -2.33 3.28 -5.23
N ASP A 60 -3.42 3.94 -5.66
CA ASP A 60 -3.71 4.10 -7.08
C ASP A 60 -2.76 5.09 -7.76
N LEU A 61 -2.22 4.68 -8.93
CA LEU A 61 -1.45 5.55 -9.82
C LEU A 61 -2.41 6.29 -10.75
N LEU A 62 -2.51 7.61 -10.58
CA LEU A 62 -3.45 8.44 -11.32
C LEU A 62 -2.76 9.64 -11.96
N GLU A 63 -3.36 10.12 -13.04
CA GLU A 63 -2.94 11.31 -13.77
C GLU A 63 -3.86 12.49 -13.45
N VAL A 64 -3.33 13.49 -12.74
CA VAL A 64 -4.11 14.66 -12.30
C VAL A 64 -3.56 15.96 -12.86
N LYS A 65 -4.37 17.02 -12.80
CA LYS A 65 -3.91 18.37 -13.12
C LYS A 65 -2.87 18.82 -12.06
N PRO A 66 -1.74 19.44 -12.46
CA PRO A 66 -0.71 19.89 -11.52
C PRO A 66 -1.21 20.83 -10.42
N GLY A 67 -2.20 21.69 -10.73
CA GLY A 67 -2.80 22.58 -9.74
C GLY A 67 -3.60 21.85 -8.67
N TYR A 68 -4.29 20.77 -9.04
CA TYR A 68 -5.03 19.94 -8.09
C TYR A 68 -4.07 19.21 -7.13
N PHE A 69 -2.98 18.64 -7.66
CA PHE A 69 -1.94 18.06 -6.81
C PHE A 69 -1.30 19.11 -5.88
N ARG A 70 -0.85 20.26 -6.41
CA ARG A 70 -0.09 21.24 -5.63
C ARG A 70 -0.93 21.94 -4.55
N ASN A 71 -2.19 22.24 -4.84
CA ASN A 71 -3.01 23.06 -3.95
C ASN A 71 -3.86 22.23 -2.98
N TYR A 72 -4.20 20.98 -3.33
CA TYR A 72 -5.10 20.15 -2.53
C TYR A 72 -4.42 18.89 -2.02
N LEU A 73 -3.96 18.01 -2.92
CA LEU A 73 -3.47 16.68 -2.50
C LEU A 73 -2.13 16.70 -1.77
N LEU A 74 -1.21 17.58 -2.16
CA LEU A 74 0.11 17.68 -1.54
C LEU A 74 0.05 18.32 -0.14
N PRO A 75 -0.63 19.45 0.08
CA PRO A 75 -0.75 20.03 1.42
C PRO A 75 -1.51 19.15 2.41
N MET A 76 -2.54 18.43 1.92
CA MET A 76 -3.29 17.48 2.75
C MET A 76 -2.57 16.15 2.96
N GLY A 77 -1.41 15.92 2.32
CA GLY A 77 -0.64 14.68 2.45
C GLY A 77 -1.28 13.45 1.80
N MET A 78 -2.36 13.63 1.04
CA MET A 78 -3.17 12.58 0.41
C MET A 78 -2.52 11.96 -0.82
N ALA A 79 -1.51 12.62 -1.43
CA ALA A 79 -0.83 12.07 -2.60
C ALA A 79 0.68 12.38 -2.63
N GLN A 80 1.43 11.53 -3.33
CA GLN A 80 2.86 11.68 -3.57
C GLN A 80 3.18 11.67 -5.08
N ILE A 81 4.28 12.30 -5.47
CA ILE A 81 4.74 12.28 -6.86
C ILE A 81 5.27 10.88 -7.20
N VAL A 82 4.82 10.34 -8.32
CA VAL A 82 5.33 9.08 -8.83
C VAL A 82 6.74 9.29 -9.37
N THR A 83 7.71 8.68 -8.71
CA THR A 83 9.10 8.57 -9.21
C THR A 83 9.37 7.13 -9.61
N PRO A 84 10.27 6.87 -10.59
CA PRO A 84 10.61 5.50 -10.99
C PRO A 84 11.19 4.69 -9.82
N ARG A 85 11.85 5.35 -8.87
CA ARG A 85 12.33 4.74 -7.63
C ARG A 85 11.17 4.26 -6.75
N LEU A 86 10.18 5.14 -6.50
CA LEU A 86 9.01 4.80 -5.70
C LEU A 86 8.22 3.62 -6.28
N ILE A 87 8.05 3.56 -7.60
CA ILE A 87 7.40 2.42 -8.26
C ILE A 87 8.14 1.11 -7.98
N LYS A 88 9.48 1.12 -8.03
CA LYS A 88 10.29 -0.07 -7.74
C LYS A 88 10.17 -0.48 -6.28
N GLU A 89 10.28 0.47 -5.35
CA GLU A 89 10.14 0.22 -3.91
C GLU A 89 8.77 -0.42 -3.59
N MET A 90 7.70 0.11 -4.18
CA MET A 90 6.36 -0.47 -3.99
C MET A 90 6.22 -1.87 -4.56
N ARG A 91 6.77 -2.14 -5.75
CA ARG A 91 6.73 -3.49 -6.33
C ARG A 91 7.46 -4.49 -5.45
N MET A 92 8.63 -4.12 -4.94
CA MET A 92 9.39 -4.97 -4.01
C MET A 92 8.62 -5.22 -2.72
N GLU A 93 7.93 -4.21 -2.18
CA GLU A 93 7.13 -4.37 -0.97
C GLU A 93 5.92 -5.28 -1.20
N VAL A 94 5.21 -5.09 -2.31
CA VAL A 94 4.08 -5.96 -2.69
C VAL A 94 4.55 -7.40 -2.88
N GLU A 95 5.64 -7.61 -3.61
CA GLU A 95 6.23 -8.93 -3.83
C GLU A 95 6.67 -9.57 -2.51
N ARG A 96 7.24 -8.80 -1.59
CA ARG A 96 7.61 -9.27 -0.25
C ARG A 96 6.38 -9.73 0.53
N ILE A 97 5.33 -8.91 0.59
CA ILE A 97 4.08 -9.23 1.28
C ILE A 97 3.43 -10.48 0.67
N GLU A 98 3.42 -10.60 -0.66
CA GLU A 98 2.89 -11.77 -1.36
C GLU A 98 3.74 -13.02 -1.11
N ALA A 99 5.06 -12.89 -1.08
CA ALA A 99 5.96 -13.99 -0.75
C ALA A 99 5.77 -14.46 0.70
N GLU A 100 5.63 -13.54 1.66
CA GLU A 100 5.33 -13.86 3.06
C GLU A 100 3.97 -14.56 3.19
N LYS A 101 2.93 -14.05 2.55
CA LYS A 101 1.61 -14.71 2.51
C LYS A 101 1.68 -16.11 1.92
N ARG A 102 2.43 -16.29 0.84
CA ARG A 102 2.61 -17.60 0.20
C ARG A 102 3.36 -18.57 1.11
N ARG A 103 4.43 -18.12 1.75
CA ARG A 103 5.19 -18.94 2.72
C ARG A 103 4.30 -19.40 3.88
N VAL A 104 3.54 -18.48 4.49
CA VAL A 104 2.62 -18.83 5.59
C VAL A 104 1.56 -19.83 5.12
N LYS A 105 1.04 -19.66 3.90
CA LYS A 105 0.10 -20.62 3.31
C LYS A 105 0.73 -21.99 3.08
N GLU A 106 1.92 -22.05 2.49
CA GLU A 106 2.66 -23.30 2.24
C GLU A 106 2.98 -24.02 3.56
N GLU A 107 3.40 -23.30 4.60
CA GLU A 107 3.62 -23.86 5.94
C GLU A 107 2.31 -24.43 6.53
N ALA A 108 1.20 -23.72 6.39
CA ALA A 108 -0.11 -24.19 6.85
C ALA A 108 -0.58 -25.44 6.07
N GLU A 109 -0.34 -25.51 4.76
CA GLU A 109 -0.64 -26.68 3.93
C GLU A 109 0.19 -27.90 4.34
N GLN A 110 1.49 -27.70 4.59
CA GLN A 110 2.36 -28.76 5.10
C GLN A 110 1.87 -29.28 6.45
N LEU A 111 1.49 -28.38 7.36
CA LEU A 111 0.91 -28.77 8.65
C LEU A 111 -0.40 -29.55 8.46
N ALA A 112 -1.28 -29.10 7.55
CA ALA A 112 -2.53 -29.80 7.25
C ALA A 112 -2.26 -31.24 6.78
N LEU A 113 -1.29 -31.43 5.88
CA LEU A 113 -0.87 -32.75 5.40
C LEU A 113 -0.31 -33.61 6.53
N MET A 114 0.49 -33.05 7.44
CA MET A 114 0.97 -33.77 8.62
C MET A 114 -0.20 -34.26 9.48
N PHE A 115 -1.16 -33.39 9.79
CA PHE A 115 -2.33 -33.76 10.59
C PHE A 115 -3.25 -34.80 9.93
N GLN A 116 -3.38 -34.78 8.60
CA GLN A 116 -4.14 -35.78 7.86
C GLN A 116 -3.43 -37.14 7.79
N THR A 117 -2.09 -37.13 7.74
CA THR A 117 -1.27 -38.34 7.69
C THR A 117 -1.15 -39.00 9.06
N VAL A 118 -1.17 -38.20 10.13
CA VAL A 118 -1.20 -38.72 11.51
C VAL A 118 -2.52 -39.46 11.68
N GLY A 119 -2.42 -40.74 12.03
CA GLY A 119 -3.57 -41.62 12.21
C GLY A 119 -4.56 -41.13 13.27
N ALA A 120 -5.60 -41.92 13.54
CA ALA A 120 -6.66 -41.50 14.45
C ALA A 120 -6.13 -41.19 15.86
N PHE A 121 -6.43 -39.98 16.34
CA PHE A 121 -6.09 -39.53 17.70
C PHE A 121 -6.98 -40.25 18.70
N LYS A 122 -6.35 -40.78 19.75
CA LYS A 122 -6.98 -41.66 20.73
C LYS A 122 -7.37 -40.86 21.97
N VAL A 123 -8.67 -40.64 22.16
CA VAL A 123 -9.22 -39.92 23.32
C VAL A 123 -9.75 -40.93 24.34
N LYS A 124 -9.15 -40.96 25.53
CA LYS A 124 -9.60 -41.79 26.66
C LYS A 124 -10.64 -41.05 27.49
N ARG A 125 -11.85 -41.61 27.66
CA ARG A 125 -12.85 -41.09 28.60
C ARG A 125 -13.54 -42.23 29.37
N LYS A 126 -14.04 -41.92 30.56
CA LYS A 126 -14.84 -42.87 31.36
C LYS A 126 -16.19 -43.06 30.66
N THR A 127 -16.57 -44.30 30.44
CA THR A 127 -17.87 -44.66 29.87
C THR A 127 -18.91 -44.92 30.95
N ALA A 128 -20.13 -44.44 30.73
CA ALA A 128 -21.31 -44.85 31.47
C ALA A 128 -21.80 -46.22 30.96
N LYS A 129 -22.93 -46.72 31.47
CA LYS A 129 -23.54 -47.94 30.95
C LYS A 129 -23.90 -47.75 29.46
N GLY A 130 -23.33 -48.56 28.58
CA GLY A 130 -23.57 -48.50 27.13
C GLY A 130 -22.47 -47.75 26.36
N LYS A 131 -22.85 -46.94 25.36
CA LYS A 131 -21.94 -46.18 24.49
C LYS A 131 -21.73 -44.71 24.89
N GLN A 132 -22.37 -44.25 25.96
CA GLN A 132 -22.27 -42.86 26.40
C GLN A 132 -21.03 -42.64 27.28
N ILE A 133 -20.34 -41.52 27.08
CA ILE A 133 -19.22 -41.09 27.91
C ILE A 133 -19.67 -40.13 29.01
N PHE A 134 -18.94 -40.10 30.12
CA PHE A 134 -19.10 -39.07 31.14
C PHE A 134 -18.47 -37.76 30.66
N GLY A 135 -19.31 -36.73 30.54
CA GLY A 135 -18.94 -35.40 30.02
C GLY A 135 -18.85 -35.37 28.48
N SER A 136 -18.39 -34.25 27.95
CA SER A 136 -18.10 -34.08 26.52
C SER A 136 -16.59 -34.04 26.26
N VAL A 137 -16.21 -34.40 25.03
CA VAL A 137 -14.86 -34.12 24.52
C VAL A 137 -14.83 -32.66 24.07
N THR A 138 -13.86 -31.91 24.57
CA THR A 138 -13.70 -30.47 24.30
C THR A 138 -12.49 -30.22 23.41
N SER A 139 -12.40 -29.01 22.83
CA SER A 139 -11.21 -28.60 22.06
C SER A 139 -9.92 -28.67 22.87
N GLN A 140 -9.99 -28.48 24.19
CA GLN A 140 -8.82 -28.55 25.07
C GLN A 140 -8.23 -29.97 25.10
N ASP A 141 -9.09 -31.00 25.18
CA ASP A 141 -8.63 -32.39 25.19
C ASP A 141 -7.84 -32.72 23.92
N LEU A 142 -8.24 -32.16 22.78
CA LEU A 142 -7.53 -32.38 21.52
C LEU A 142 -6.20 -31.65 21.46
N VAL A 143 -6.14 -30.41 21.95
CA VAL A 143 -4.87 -29.67 22.06
C VAL A 143 -3.88 -30.49 22.88
N ASP A 144 -4.32 -31.02 24.02
CA ASP A 144 -3.46 -31.78 24.93
C ASP A 144 -2.97 -33.09 24.27
N ILE A 145 -3.84 -33.80 23.54
CA ILE A 145 -3.46 -35.04 22.84
C ILE A 145 -2.52 -34.74 21.67
N ILE A 146 -2.78 -33.68 20.89
CA ILE A 146 -1.89 -33.24 19.81
C ILE A 146 -0.52 -32.90 20.38
N LYS A 147 -0.46 -32.19 21.52
CA LYS A 147 0.79 -31.88 22.19
C LYS A 147 1.57 -33.12 22.61
N VAL A 148 0.89 -34.14 23.13
CA VAL A 148 1.55 -35.39 23.55
C VAL A 148 2.04 -36.22 22.34
N GLN A 149 1.24 -36.32 21.28
CA GLN A 149 1.55 -37.21 20.15
C GLN A 149 2.49 -36.58 19.12
N LEU A 150 2.31 -35.29 18.82
CA LEU A 150 3.06 -34.57 17.79
C LEU A 150 4.09 -33.59 18.36
N GLN A 151 4.06 -33.33 19.68
CA GLN A 151 4.94 -32.34 20.33
C GLN A 151 4.79 -30.95 19.68
N ARG A 152 3.56 -30.62 19.28
CA ARG A 152 3.20 -29.33 18.70
C ARG A 152 2.13 -28.65 19.52
N ASP A 153 2.29 -27.36 19.71
CA ASP A 153 1.32 -26.50 20.36
C ASP A 153 0.34 -25.96 19.31
N VAL A 154 -0.96 -26.16 19.55
CA VAL A 154 -2.06 -25.69 18.69
C VAL A 154 -3.04 -24.93 19.56
N ASP A 155 -3.53 -23.79 19.06
CA ASP A 155 -4.52 -23.00 19.77
C ASP A 155 -5.92 -23.62 19.69
N LYS A 156 -6.61 -23.68 20.84
CA LYS A 156 -7.99 -24.18 20.94
C LYS A 156 -9.00 -23.42 20.06
N LYS A 157 -8.71 -22.16 19.70
CA LYS A 157 -9.58 -21.30 18.87
C LYS A 157 -9.64 -21.76 17.42
N ILE A 158 -8.61 -22.50 16.98
CA ILE A 158 -8.47 -22.98 15.61
C ILE A 158 -9.30 -24.26 15.39
N ILE A 159 -9.67 -24.94 16.48
CA ILE A 159 -10.32 -26.25 16.46
C ILE A 159 -11.84 -26.08 16.53
N THR A 160 -12.52 -26.57 15.49
CA THR A 160 -13.97 -26.70 15.46
C THR A 160 -14.36 -28.16 15.69
N LEU A 161 -15.19 -28.39 16.70
CA LEU A 161 -15.64 -29.73 17.09
C LEU A 161 -17.16 -29.81 17.19
N PRO A 162 -17.76 -30.90 16.69
CA PRO A 162 -19.12 -31.26 17.08
C PRO A 162 -19.16 -31.70 18.55
N GLU A 163 -20.33 -31.65 19.16
CA GLU A 163 -20.50 -32.15 20.52
C GLU A 163 -20.41 -33.69 20.55
N ILE A 164 -19.38 -34.22 21.21
CA ILE A 164 -19.12 -35.66 21.31
C ILE A 164 -19.46 -36.13 22.72
N ARG A 165 -20.49 -36.99 22.84
CA ARG A 165 -20.95 -37.61 24.09
C ARG A 165 -20.99 -39.13 24.04
N GLU A 166 -20.57 -39.73 22.94
CA GLU A 166 -20.56 -41.19 22.76
C GLU A 166 -19.16 -41.67 22.34
N THR A 167 -18.90 -42.96 22.58
CA THR A 167 -17.71 -43.63 22.05
C THR A 167 -17.88 -43.89 20.55
N GLY A 168 -16.89 -43.51 19.76
CA GLY A 168 -16.95 -43.65 18.32
C GLY A 168 -15.83 -42.91 17.60
N ALA A 169 -15.88 -42.98 16.27
CA ALA A 169 -15.00 -42.23 15.39
C ALA A 169 -15.67 -40.91 14.98
N TYR A 170 -14.95 -39.80 15.16
CA TYR A 170 -15.42 -38.46 14.83
C TYR A 170 -14.39 -37.74 13.96
N LEU A 171 -14.86 -36.73 13.24
CA LEU A 171 -14.01 -35.83 12.46
C LEU A 171 -14.00 -34.45 13.12
N ALA A 172 -12.80 -33.93 13.32
CA ALA A 172 -12.55 -32.59 13.82
C ALA A 172 -11.94 -31.72 12.73
N GLU A 173 -12.32 -30.46 12.66
CA GLU A 173 -11.80 -29.51 11.69
C GLU A 173 -10.85 -28.52 12.38
N LEU A 174 -9.66 -28.35 11.81
CA LEU A 174 -8.67 -27.36 12.26
C LEU A 174 -8.47 -26.31 11.17
N LYS A 175 -8.77 -25.06 11.51
CA LYS A 175 -8.64 -23.90 10.61
C LYS A 175 -7.26 -23.25 10.75
N LEU A 176 -6.22 -23.89 10.20
CA LEU A 176 -4.83 -23.43 10.34
C LEU A 176 -4.57 -22.08 9.67
N HIS A 177 -5.22 -21.83 8.53
CA HIS A 177 -5.16 -20.57 7.80
C HIS A 177 -6.56 -20.26 7.24
N PRO A 178 -6.94 -18.99 6.94
CA PRO A 178 -8.23 -18.67 6.33
C PRO A 178 -8.59 -19.49 5.09
N GLU A 179 -7.58 -19.93 4.33
CA GLU A 179 -7.74 -20.74 3.13
C GLU A 179 -7.44 -22.24 3.33
N VAL A 180 -6.89 -22.63 4.49
CA VAL A 180 -6.39 -24.00 4.72
C VAL A 180 -7.06 -24.60 5.95
N THR A 181 -7.85 -25.65 5.71
CA THR A 181 -8.49 -26.45 6.75
C THR A 181 -7.96 -27.88 6.73
N ALA A 182 -7.70 -28.44 7.91
CA ALA A 182 -7.26 -29.81 8.09
C ALA A 182 -8.35 -30.62 8.80
N GLN A 183 -8.58 -31.84 8.34
CA GLN A 183 -9.51 -32.77 8.99
C GLN A 183 -8.71 -33.81 9.78
N ILE A 184 -9.05 -33.95 11.06
CA ILE A 184 -8.43 -34.91 11.96
C ILE A 184 -9.46 -35.97 12.36
N ARG A 185 -9.02 -37.23 12.31
CA ARG A 185 -9.80 -38.38 12.80
C ARG A 185 -9.58 -38.54 14.30
N LEU A 186 -10.67 -38.55 15.05
CA LEU A 186 -10.71 -38.79 16.49
C LEU A 186 -11.36 -40.14 16.77
N ASN A 187 -10.78 -40.92 17.66
CA ASN A 187 -11.37 -42.16 18.15
C ASN A 187 -11.51 -42.07 19.66
N VAL A 188 -12.76 -42.05 20.13
CA VAL A 188 -13.10 -42.00 21.55
C VAL A 188 -13.37 -43.41 22.05
N TYR A 189 -12.62 -43.82 23.06
CA TYR A 189 -12.76 -45.14 23.67
C TYR A 189 -12.93 -45.06 25.18
N GLY A 190 -13.73 -45.99 25.67
CA GLY A 190 -13.99 -46.18 27.10
C GLY A 190 -12.81 -46.83 27.81
N ASN A 191 -12.62 -46.44 29.07
CA ASN A 191 -11.82 -47.18 30.03
C ASN A 191 -12.72 -47.94 31.01
#